data_AF-A0A9E5S0U3-F1
#
_entry.id   AF-A0A9E5S0U3-F1
#
_cell.length_a   1.000
_cell.length_b   1.000
_cell.length_c   1.000
_cell.angle_alpha   90.00
_cell.angle_beta   90.00
_cell.angle_gamma   90.00
#
_symmetry.space_group_name_H-M   'P 1'
#
loop_
_entity.id
_entity.type
_entity.pdbx_description
1 polymer ?
#
loop_
_entity_poly.entity_id
_entity_poly.type
_entity_poly.pdbx_seq_one_letter_code
_entity_poly.pdbx_strand_id
1 'polypeptide(L)' 'MVNFKYIFLLSFLLGAMLASLFQMGYALDEADIERFSMWTFVATVLASLPSMLW' A
#
# COMPACT_ATOMS: atom_id res chain seq x y z
N MET A 1 3.34 -24.82 12.37
CA MET A 1 3.10 -25.01 10.93
C MET A 1 3.01 -23.62 10.30
N VAL A 2 3.88 -23.32 9.34
CA VAL A 2 3.85 -22.03 8.62
C VAL A 2 2.62 -22.01 7.71
N ASN A 3 1.76 -21.01 7.88
CA ASN A 3 0.58 -20.86 7.03
C ASN A 3 0.92 -19.98 5.82
N PHE A 4 1.26 -20.63 4.71
CA PHE A 4 1.69 -19.97 3.47
C PHE A 4 0.68 -18.98 2.90
N LYS A 5 -0.63 -19.13 3.21
CA LYS A 5 -1.66 -18.18 2.76
C LYS A 5 -1.44 -16.78 3.37
N TYR A 6 -1.13 -16.72 4.66
CA TYR A 6 -0.88 -15.44 5.34
C TYR A 6 0.44 -14.81 4.89
N ILE A 7 1.48 -15.61 4.66
CA ILE A 7 2.75 -15.10 4.13
C ILE A 7 2.55 -14.46 2.75
N PHE A 8 1.79 -15.13 1.88
CA PHE A 8 1.48 -14.60 0.56
C PHE A 8 0.68 -13.30 0.66
N LEU A 9 -0.39 -13.27 1.46
CA LEU A 9 -1.21 -12.07 1.67
C LEU A 9 -0.38 -10.90 2.20
N LEU A 10 0.42 -11.11 3.25
CA LEU A 10 1.24 -10.07 3.87
C LEU A 10 2.33 -9.57 2.92
N SER A 11 2.98 -10.47 2.17
CA SER A 11 3.98 -10.10 1.15
C SER A 11 3.34 -9.30 0.01
N PHE A 12 2.12 -9.67 -0.40
CA PHE A 12 1.36 -8.93 -1.41
C PHE A 12 0.98 -7.53 -0.91
N LEU A 13 0.46 -7.42 0.30
CA LEU A 13 0.12 -6.14 0.94
C LEU A 13 1.36 -5.24 1.08
N LEU A 14 2.50 -5.81 1.47
CA LEU A 14 3.77 -5.10 1.53
C LEU A 14 4.19 -4.57 0.16
N GLY A 15 4.12 -5.40 -0.89
CA GLY A 15 4.43 -4.97 -2.25
C GLY A 15 3.50 -3.84 -2.73
N ALA A 16 2.21 -3.94 -2.44
CA ALA A 16 1.24 -2.89 -2.76
C ALA A 16 1.52 -1.58 -2.02
N MET A 17 1.88 -1.64 -0.74
CA MET A 17 2.29 -0.45 0.02
C MET A 17 3.55 0.19 -0.56
N LEU A 18 4.58 -0.60 -0.89
CA LEU A 18 5.81 -0.08 -1.51
C LEU A 18 5.53 0.58 -2.86
N ALA A 19 4.65 -0.02 -3.67
CA ALA A 19 4.21 0.58 -4.94
C ALA A 19 3.48 1.91 -4.71
N SER A 20 2.61 1.99 -3.70
CA SER A 20 1.91 3.24 -3.36
C SER A 20 2.88 4.35 -2.96
N LEU A 21 3.92 4.04 -2.18
CA LEU A 21 4.96 5.00 -1.79
C LEU A 21 5.75 5.49 -3.01
N PHE A 22 6.05 4.60 -3.95
CA PHE A 22 6.74 4.98 -5.19
C PHE A 22 5.89 5.93 -6.04
N GLN A 23 4.59 5.66 -6.17
CA GLN A 23 3.67 6.53 -6.89
C GLN A 23 3.46 7.89 -6.21
N MET A 24 3.45 7.93 -4.88
CA MET A 24 3.45 9.19 -4.13
C MET A 24 4.71 10.01 -4.41
N GLY A 25 5.89 9.37 -4.42
CA GLY A 25 7.15 10.04 -4.76
C GLY A 25 7.08 10.67 -6.15
N TYR A 26 6.63 9.91 -7.15
CA TYR A 26 6.46 10.43 -8.51
C TYR A 26 5.46 11.59 -8.59
N ALA A 27 4.35 11.51 -7.86
CA ALA A 27 3.36 12.59 -7.80
C ALA A 27 3.93 13.87 -7.15
N LEU A 28 4.79 13.73 -6.14
CA LEU A 28 5.49 14.86 -5.53
C LEU A 28 6.50 15.49 -6.50
N ASP A 29 7.22 14.68 -7.27
CA ASP A 29 8.15 15.16 -8.30
C ASP A 29 7.42 15.96 -9.40
N GLU A 30 6.19 15.57 -9.73
CA GLU A 30 5.30 16.27 -10.68
C GLU A 30 4.53 17.44 -10.06
N ALA A 31 4.65 17.68 -8.75
CA ALA A 31 3.81 18.60 -7.96
C ALA A 31 2.29 18.35 -8.11
N ASP A 32 1.90 17.09 -8.38
CA ASP A 32 0.52 16.65 -8.54
C ASP A 32 -0.05 16.19 -7.18
N ILE A 33 -0.65 17.15 -6.46
CA ILE A 33 -1.24 16.92 -5.14
C ILE A 33 -2.48 16.01 -5.20
N GLU A 34 -3.23 16.02 -6.31
CA GLU A 34 -4.41 15.18 -6.46
C GLU A 34 -4.00 13.71 -6.53
N ARG A 35 -3.02 13.40 -7.40
CA ARG A 35 -2.45 12.06 -7.54
C ARG A 35 -1.78 11.61 -6.24
N PHE A 36 -1.04 12.49 -5.57
CA PHE A 36 -0.46 12.19 -4.26
C PHE A 36 -1.53 11.82 -3.22
N SER A 37 -2.61 12.59 -3.14
CA SER A 37 -3.72 12.36 -2.21
C SER A 37 -4.43 11.04 -2.50
N MET A 38 -4.64 10.72 -3.77
CA MET A 38 -5.22 9.43 -4.19
C MET A 38 -4.36 8.25 -3.72
N TRP A 39 -3.05 8.29 -3.97
CA TRP A 39 -2.15 7.21 -3.55
C TRP A 39 -2.03 7.12 -2.02
N THR A 40 -2.07 8.25 -1.31
CA THR A 40 -2.10 8.29 0.16
C THR A 40 -3.35 7.59 0.70
N PHE A 41 -4.51 7.84 0.09
CA PHE A 41 -5.75 7.15 0.44
C PHE A 41 -5.65 5.63 0.19
N VAL A 42 -5.14 5.22 -0.98
CA VAL A 42 -4.90 3.80 -1.30
C VAL A 42 -3.99 3.14 -0.27
N ALA A 43 -2.87 3.78 0.08
CA ALA A 43 -1.94 3.28 1.09
C ALA A 43 -2.60 3.14 2.48
N THR A 44 -3.45 4.09 2.85
CA THR A 44 -4.20 4.07 4.12
C THR A 44 -5.15 2.87 4.16
N VAL A 45 -5.89 2.61 3.07
CA VAL A 45 -6.76 1.44 2.95
C VAL A 45 -5.93 0.16 3.07
N LEU A 46 -4.83 0.04 2.33
CA LEU A 46 -3.94 -1.13 2.39
C LEU A 46 -3.37 -1.38 3.79
N ALA A 47 -3.00 -0.31 4.50
CA ALA A 47 -2.47 -0.39 5.87
C ALA A 47 -3.51 -0.87 6.89
N SER A 48 -4.80 -0.63 6.62
CA SER A 48 -5.90 -1.09 7.50
C SER A 48 -6.31 -2.55 7.28
N LEU A 49 -5.98 -3.14 6.12
CA LEU A 49 -6.40 -4.52 5.80
C LEU A 49 -5.86 -5.58 6.77
N PRO A 50 -4.58 -5.56 7.21
CA PRO A 50 -4.08 -6.54 8.17
C PRO A 50 -4.87 -6.58 9.47
N SER A 51 -5.31 -5.43 10.00
CA SER A 51 -6.07 -5.37 11.25
C SER A 51 -7.55 -5.70 11.08
N MET A 52 -8.09 -5.65 9.85
CA MET A 52 -9.46 -6.05 9.55
C MET A 52 -9.59 -7.55 9.23
N LEU A 53 -8.54 -8.16 8.68
CA LEU A 53 -8.54 -9.55 8.20
C LEU A 53 -8.01 -10.56 9.22
N TRP A 54 -7.55 -10.08 10.39
CA TRP A 54 -6.94 -10.88 11.45
C TRP A 54 -7.73 -10.75 12.75
#